data_AF-A0A7G6TSW2-F1
#
_entry.id   AF-A0A7G6TSW2-F1
#
_cell.length_a   1.000
_cell.length_b   1.000
_cell.length_c   1.000
_cell.angle_alpha   90.00
_cell.angle_beta   90.00
_cell.angle_gamma   90.00
#
_symmetry.space_group_name_H-M   'P 1'
#
loop_
_entity.id
_entity.type
_entity.pdbx_description
1 polymer ?
#
loop_
_entity_poly.entity_id
_entity_poly.type
_entity_poly.pdbx_seq_one_letter_code
_entity_poly.pdbx_strand_id
1 'polypeptide(L)'
;MGQAWRPLIVPHGFDETVYLVVDCFGRRGCVWREAEIQHTDLETVITDLMAGQYSDPLHVIALNTTEGWARDVSVDVARQIQERADLAYEDIPSSLEEFVSYYVAPCHQLSRRRT
;
A
#
# COMPACT_ATOMS: atom_id res chain seq x y z
N MET A 1 -9.47 -39.69 -8.88
CA MET A 1 -9.79 -38.26 -9.09
C MET A 1 -9.79 -37.61 -7.71
N GLY A 2 -8.69 -36.98 -7.31
CA GLY A 2 -8.57 -36.33 -6.01
C GLY A 2 -9.13 -34.92 -6.11
N GLN A 3 -10.21 -34.64 -5.39
CA GLN A 3 -10.69 -33.27 -5.21
C GLN A 3 -9.56 -32.48 -4.56
N ALA A 4 -8.98 -31.53 -5.30
CA ALA A 4 -8.03 -30.58 -4.74
C ALA A 4 -8.80 -29.74 -3.71
N TRP A 5 -8.56 -30.00 -2.42
CA TRP A 5 -9.04 -29.14 -1.35
C TRP A 5 -8.45 -27.75 -1.57
N ARG A 6 -9.24 -26.84 -2.12
CA ARG A 6 -8.99 -25.41 -2.07
C ARG A 6 -9.72 -24.90 -0.84
N PRO A 7 -9.06 -24.66 0.29
CA PRO A 7 -9.73 -23.98 1.39
C PRO A 7 -10.12 -22.59 0.86
N LEU A 8 -11.42 -22.35 0.72
CA LEU A 8 -11.95 -21.01 0.49
C LEU A 8 -11.80 -20.27 1.83
N ILE A 9 -10.60 -19.76 2.09
CA ILE A 9 -10.34 -18.80 3.15
C ILE A 9 -10.83 -17.45 2.62
N VAL A 10 -12.15 -17.38 2.37
CA VAL A 10 -12.84 -16.12 2.11
C VAL A 10 -13.58 -15.85 3.41
N PRO A 11 -13.04 -15.02 4.32
CA PRO A 11 -13.76 -14.68 5.52
C PRO A 11 -15.10 -14.04 5.12
N HIS A 12 -16.19 -14.71 5.46
CA HIS A 12 -17.54 -14.23 5.16
C HIS A 12 -17.81 -13.02 6.07
N GLY A 13 -18.01 -11.84 5.47
CA GLY A 13 -18.30 -10.61 6.19
C GLY A 13 -17.39 -9.41 5.88
N PHE A 14 -16.41 -9.57 5.00
CA PHE A 14 -15.57 -8.46 4.51
C PHE A 14 -15.91 -8.15 3.05
N ASP A 15 -17.03 -7.46 2.82
CA ASP A 15 -17.37 -6.91 1.50
C ASP A 15 -16.48 -5.71 1.12
N GLU A 16 -15.49 -5.40 1.95
CA GLU A 16 -14.63 -4.24 1.83
C GLU A 16 -13.24 -4.61 1.27
N THR A 17 -12.68 -3.68 0.49
CA THR A 17 -11.32 -3.80 -0.01
C THR A 17 -10.35 -3.50 1.13
N VAL A 18 -9.46 -4.44 1.41
CA VAL A 18 -8.42 -4.30 2.42
C VAL A 18 -7.15 -3.77 1.77
N TYR A 19 -6.51 -2.79 2.42
CA TYR A 19 -5.26 -2.20 1.97
C TYR A 19 -4.12 -2.62 2.90
N LEU A 20 -3.08 -3.24 2.32
CA LEU A 20 -1.90 -3.69 3.03
C LEU A 20 -0.69 -2.86 2.61
N VAL A 21 0.10 -2.42 3.58
CA VAL A 21 1.33 -1.64 3.33
C VAL A 21 2.55 -2.49 3.64
N VAL A 22 3.49 -2.55 2.70
CA VAL A 22 4.86 -3.02 2.95
C VAL A 22 5.65 -1.87 3.52
N ASP A 23 6.15 -2.03 4.74
CA ASP A 23 6.95 -1.02 5.44
C ASP A 23 8.33 -1.58 5.76
N CYS A 24 9.37 -0.80 5.49
CA CYS A 24 10.76 -1.21 5.67
C CYS A 24 11.43 -0.51 6.85
N PHE A 25 12.45 -1.18 7.38
CA PHE A 25 13.22 -0.68 8.52
C PHE A 25 14.73 -0.80 8.23
N GLY A 26 15.10 -0.51 6.97
CA GLY A 26 16.45 -0.65 6.43
C GLY A 26 16.98 -2.07 6.58
N ARG A 27 18.09 -2.24 7.34
CA ARG A 27 18.74 -3.55 7.54
C ARG A 27 17.89 -4.57 8.31
N ARG A 28 16.82 -4.14 8.98
CA ARG A 28 15.90 -5.04 9.69
C ARG A 28 14.91 -5.73 8.75
N GLY A 29 14.92 -5.38 7.47
CA GLY A 29 14.03 -5.92 6.46
C GLY A 29 12.71 -5.17 6.39
N CYS A 30 11.77 -5.78 5.68
CA CYS A 30 10.46 -5.20 5.42
C CYS A 30 9.36 -6.15 5.89
N VAL A 31 8.26 -5.58 6.34
CA VAL A 31 7.12 -6.32 6.87
C VAL A 31 5.83 -5.86 6.20
N TRP A 32 4.86 -6.76 6.14
CA TRP A 32 3.48 -6.35 5.96
C TRP A 32 2.98 -5.81 7.29
N ARG A 33 2.56 -4.54 7.30
CA ARG A 33 2.01 -3.93 8.51
C ARG A 33 0.69 -4.62 8.87
N GLU A 34 0.52 -4.88 10.15
CA GLU A 34 -0.72 -5.45 10.65
C GLU A 34 -1.85 -4.47 10.35
N ALA A 35 -2.88 -4.99 9.71
CA ALA A 35 -4.04 -4.25 9.25
C ALA A 35 -5.17 -4.51 10.25
N GLU A 36 -5.54 -3.50 11.03
CA GLU A 36 -6.69 -3.64 11.94
C GLU A 36 -7.98 -3.70 11.12
N ILE A 37 -8.84 -4.66 11.45
CA ILE A 37 -10.02 -5.02 10.66
C ILE A 37 -10.96 -3.83 10.36
N GLN A 38 -11.01 -2.83 11.23
CA GLN A 38 -11.88 -1.65 11.09
C GLN A 38 -11.16 -0.43 10.46
N HIS A 39 -9.85 -0.54 10.20
CA HIS A 39 -8.96 0.57 9.84
C HIS A 39 -8.12 0.23 8.60
N THR A 40 -8.70 -0.57 7.69
CA THR A 40 -8.04 -0.99 6.45
C THR A 40 -8.55 -0.31 5.21
N ASP A 41 -9.49 0.63 5.31
CA ASP A 41 -9.96 1.37 4.17
C ASP A 41 -8.88 2.33 3.64
N LEU A 42 -9.04 2.76 2.38
CA LEU A 42 -8.06 3.60 1.70
C LEU A 42 -7.83 4.94 2.41
N GLU A 43 -8.88 5.53 2.96
CA GLU A 43 -8.85 6.84 3.61
C GLU A 43 -8.01 6.77 4.89
N THR A 44 -8.26 5.74 5.71
CA THR A 44 -7.48 5.48 6.92
C THR A 44 -6.01 5.23 6.59
N VAL A 45 -5.71 4.38 5.60
CA VAL A 45 -4.32 4.09 5.22
C VAL A 45 -3.58 5.34 4.74
N ILE A 46 -4.20 6.18 3.91
CA ILE A 46 -3.59 7.43 3.47
C ILE A 46 -3.38 8.39 4.65
N THR A 47 -4.36 8.47 5.55
CA THR A 47 -4.25 9.31 6.75
C THR A 47 -3.09 8.88 7.64
N ASP A 48 -2.91 7.58 7.87
CA ASP A 48 -1.82 7.03 8.68
C ASP A 48 -0.45 7.20 8.01
N LEU A 49 -0.39 7.05 6.69
CA LEU A 49 0.81 7.37 5.89
C LEU A 49 1.20 8.83 6.08
N MET A 50 0.25 9.75 5.88
CA MET A 50 0.47 11.19 6.04
C MET A 50 0.80 11.58 7.50
N ALA A 51 0.27 10.84 8.47
CA ALA A 51 0.58 11.01 9.89
C ALA A 51 1.93 10.39 10.30
N GLY A 52 2.70 9.81 9.36
CA GLY A 52 4.02 9.25 9.60
C GLY A 52 4.01 7.97 10.45
N GLN A 53 2.91 7.21 10.45
CA GLN A 53 2.80 5.94 11.18
C GLN A 53 3.60 4.80 10.52
N TYR A 54 4.11 5.03 9.31
CA TYR A 54 4.95 4.12 8.54
C TYR A 54 6.36 4.70 8.43
N SER A 55 7.36 3.84 8.54
CA SER A 55 8.77 4.26 8.59
C SER A 55 9.38 4.49 7.21
N ASP A 56 9.15 3.56 6.29
CA ASP A 56 9.65 3.54 4.91
C ASP A 56 8.71 2.65 4.05
N PRO A 57 7.51 3.15 3.73
CA PRO A 57 6.54 2.39 2.94
C PRO A 57 7.03 2.21 1.51
N LEU A 58 7.03 0.95 1.03
CA LEU A 58 7.44 0.62 -0.33
C LEU A 58 6.29 0.30 -1.27
N HIS A 59 5.25 -0.36 -0.77
CA HIS A 59 4.13 -0.84 -1.58
C HIS A 59 2.83 -0.76 -0.82
N VAL A 60 1.75 -0.42 -1.54
CA VAL A 60 0.38 -0.53 -1.04
C VAL A 60 -0.40 -1.48 -1.96
N ILE A 61 -0.86 -2.59 -1.40
CA ILE A 61 -1.63 -3.61 -2.10
C ILE A 61 -3.07 -3.56 -1.63
N ALA A 62 -3.99 -3.36 -2.57
CA ALA A 62 -5.41 -3.53 -2.35
C ALA A 62 -5.81 -4.97 -2.66
N LEU A 63 -6.64 -5.57 -1.82
CA LEU A 63 -7.21 -6.89 -2.07
C LEU A 63 -8.69 -6.92 -1.71
N ASN A 64 -9.47 -7.61 -2.51
CA ASN A 64 -10.89 -7.84 -2.27
C ASN A 64 -11.16 -9.35 -2.39
N THR A 65 -11.44 -9.99 -1.27
CA THR A 65 -11.66 -11.45 -1.22
C THR A 65 -13.04 -11.85 -1.73
N THR A 66 -14.02 -10.94 -1.68
CA THR A 66 -15.37 -11.18 -2.20
C THR A 66 -15.38 -11.16 -3.72
N GLU A 67 -14.66 -10.20 -4.34
CA GLU A 67 -14.55 -10.06 -5.79
C GLU A 67 -13.38 -10.87 -6.39
N GLY A 68 -12.48 -11.38 -5.56
CA GLY A 68 -11.42 -12.31 -5.97
C GLY A 68 -10.23 -11.64 -6.67
N TRP A 69 -9.87 -10.41 -6.30
CA TRP A 69 -8.74 -9.70 -6.89
C TRP A 69 -7.76 -9.15 -5.84
N ALA A 70 -6.53 -8.93 -6.29
CA ALA A 70 -5.49 -8.17 -5.59
C ALA A 70 -4.73 -7.30 -6.60
N ARG A 71 -4.35 -6.09 -6.22
CA ARG A 71 -3.68 -5.12 -7.10
C ARG A 71 -2.71 -4.25 -6.32
N ASP A 72 -1.55 -3.98 -6.93
CA ASP A 72 -0.65 -2.91 -6.49
C ASP A 72 -1.27 -1.56 -6.85
N VAL A 73 -1.62 -0.78 -5.83
CA VAL A 73 -2.24 0.55 -5.93
C VAL A 73 -1.29 1.66 -5.48
N SER A 74 0.00 1.37 -5.40
CA SER A 74 1.00 2.31 -4.88
C SER A 74 1.05 3.61 -5.68
N VAL A 75 0.87 3.54 -7.01
CA VAL A 75 0.79 4.74 -7.88
C VAL A 75 -0.40 5.61 -7.51
N ASP A 76 -1.57 5.01 -7.35
CA ASP A 76 -2.81 5.73 -7.03
C ASP A 76 -2.71 6.37 -5.63
N VAL A 77 -2.14 5.66 -4.66
CA VAL A 77 -1.91 6.17 -3.30
C VAL A 77 -0.90 7.32 -3.30
N ALA A 78 0.23 7.17 -3.99
CA ALA A 78 1.25 8.21 -4.08
C ALA A 78 0.71 9.49 -4.73
N ARG A 79 -0.14 9.36 -5.76
CA ARG A 79 -0.83 10.52 -6.36
C ARG A 79 -1.77 11.20 -5.38
N GLN A 80 -2.57 10.44 -4.64
CA GLN A 80 -3.48 11.03 -3.64
C GLN A 80 -2.73 11.73 -2.51
N ILE A 81 -1.59 11.18 -2.06
CA ILE A 81 -0.71 11.82 -1.09
C ILE A 81 -0.21 13.17 -1.62
N GLN A 82 0.33 13.19 -2.85
CA GLN A 82 0.79 14.42 -3.49
C GLN A 82 -0.34 15.45 -3.61
N GLU A 83 -1.51 15.03 -4.11
CA GLU A 83 -2.68 15.90 -4.28
C GLU A 83 -3.15 16.50 -2.95
N ARG A 84 -3.14 15.74 -1.85
CA ARG A 84 -3.50 16.23 -0.51
C ARG A 84 -2.47 17.23 0.03
N ALA A 85 -1.18 16.92 -0.11
CA ALA A 85 -0.10 17.82 0.30
C ALA A 85 -0.20 19.17 -0.45
N ASP A 86 -0.39 19.11 -1.77
CA ASP A 86 -0.57 20.28 -2.63
C ASP A 86 -1.80 21.12 -2.23
N LEU A 87 -2.93 20.46 -1.92
CA LEU A 87 -4.17 21.13 -1.50
C LEU A 87 -4.07 21.76 -0.10
N ALA A 88 -3.34 21.12 0.82
CA ALA A 88 -3.11 21.61 2.18
C ALA A 88 -2.02 22.69 2.24
N TYR A 89 -1.25 22.88 1.16
CA TYR A 89 -0.01 23.67 1.15
C TYR A 89 1.00 23.17 2.22
N GLU A 90 1.05 21.85 2.41
CA GLU A 90 1.93 21.18 3.35
C GLU A 90 2.98 20.35 2.60
N ASP A 91 4.14 20.15 3.24
CA ASP A 91 5.17 19.26 2.71
C ASP A 91 4.78 17.79 2.95
N ILE A 92 5.20 16.92 2.02
CA ILE A 92 5.06 15.47 2.19
C ILE A 92 5.96 15.03 3.36
N PRO A 93 5.47 14.18 4.29
CA PRO A 93 6.32 13.63 5.35
C PRO A 93 7.58 12.98 4.82
N SER A 94 8.71 13.18 5.49
CA SER A 94 10.02 12.64 5.05
C SER A 94 10.04 11.13 4.82
N SER A 95 9.24 10.34 5.54
CA SER A 95 9.11 8.89 5.32
C SER A 95 8.42 8.54 3.99
N LEU A 96 7.68 9.47 3.39
CA LEU A 96 6.93 9.29 2.16
C LEU A 96 7.59 9.91 0.93
N GLU A 97 8.62 10.74 1.09
CA GLU A 97 9.26 11.43 -0.03
C GLU A 97 9.77 10.46 -1.11
N GLU A 98 10.46 9.38 -0.71
CA GLU A 98 10.97 8.38 -1.65
C GLU A 98 9.82 7.60 -2.32
N PHE A 99 8.82 7.20 -1.54
CA PHE A 99 7.63 6.52 -2.04
C PHE A 99 6.90 7.36 -3.10
N VAL A 100 6.60 8.62 -2.79
CA VAL A 100 5.89 9.52 -3.70
C VAL A 100 6.74 9.84 -4.92
N SER A 101 8.03 10.16 -4.72
CA SER A 101 8.96 10.43 -5.82
C SER A 101 9.03 9.25 -6.79
N TYR A 102 9.16 8.02 -6.28
CA TYR A 102 9.25 6.82 -7.09
C TYR A 102 8.01 6.59 -7.96
N TYR A 103 6.81 6.85 -7.44
CA TYR A 103 5.55 6.53 -8.10
C TYR A 103 4.91 7.68 -8.88
N VAL A 104 5.21 8.94 -8.53
CA VAL A 104 4.66 10.13 -9.19
C VAL A 104 5.63 10.70 -10.22
N ALA A 105 6.93 10.41 -10.13
CA ALA A 105 7.89 10.86 -11.15
C ALA A 105 7.51 10.33 -12.55
N PRO A 106 7.67 11.15 -13.61
CA PRO A 106 7.40 10.71 -14.96
C PRO A 106 8.32 9.53 -15.30
N CYS A 107 7.72 8.35 -15.53
CA CYS A 107 8.36 7.07 -15.87
C CYS A 107 9.80 7.20 -16.40
N HIS A 108 10.81 7.15 -15.52
CA HIS A 108 12.12 6.71 -15.95
C HIS A 108 12.07 5.19 -15.98
N GLN A 109 11.75 4.67 -17.16
CA GLN A 109 11.77 3.27 -17.52
C GLN A 109 12.89 2.53 -16.77
N LEU A 110 12.46 1.73 -15.79
CA LEU A 110 13.30 0.95 -14.89
C LEU A 110 14.26 0.07 -15.72
N SER A 111 15.51 0.51 -15.88
CA SER A 111 16.60 -0.39 -16.31
C SER A 111 17.33 -0.91 -15.08
N ARG A 112 16.61 -1.67 -14.24
CA ARG A 112 17.20 -2.32 -13.07
C ARG A 112 18.02 -3.54 -13.52
N ARG A 113 19.30 -3.34 -13.84
CA ARG A 113 20.28 -4.43 -13.86
C ARG A 113 20.46 -4.88 -12.40
N ARG A 114 19.98 -6.09 -12.09
CA ARG A 114 20.36 -6.82 -10.88
C ARG A 114 21.82 -7.24 -11.02
N THR A 115 22.64 -6.90 -10.04
CA THR A 115 23.89 -7.60 -9.70
C THR A 115 23.84 -7.92 -8.23
#